data_AF-A0A7X6TX23-F1
#
_entry.id   AF-A0A7X6TX23-F1
#
_cell.length_a   1.000
_cell.length_b   1.000
_cell.length_c   1.000
_cell.angle_alpha   90.00
_cell.angle_beta   90.00
_cell.angle_gamma   90.00
#
_symmetry.space_group_name_H-M   'P 1'
#
loop_
_entity.id
_entity.type
_entity.pdbx_description
1 polymer ?
#
loop_
_entity_poly.entity_id
_entity_poly.type
_entity_poly.pdbx_seq_one_letter_code
_entity_poly.pdbx_strand_id
1 'polypeptide(L)' 'MKFGMRKPSLKKSLRARTTGKAKRKVKKAIVPGYGKKGMGWLKNPKRAAKNKIYKKTTFSFWSLFK' A
#
# COMPACT_ATOMS: atom_id res chain seq x y z
N MET A 1 -11.40 -8.89 10.05
CA MET A 1 -10.92 -8.71 8.65
C MET A 1 -12.11 -8.29 7.81
N LYS A 2 -11.93 -7.47 6.76
CA LYS A 2 -13.01 -7.14 5.82
C LYS A 2 -12.87 -8.04 4.59
N PHE A 3 -13.98 -8.55 4.09
CA PHE A 3 -14.06 -9.30 2.84
C PHE A 3 -14.78 -8.44 1.80
N GLY A 4 -14.36 -8.54 0.53
CA GLY A 4 -15.01 -7.84 -0.58
C GLY A 4 -14.45 -6.44 -0.88
N MET A 5 -15.32 -5.50 -1.26
CA MET A 5 -14.91 -4.24 -1.86
C MET A 5 -14.30 -3.24 -0.86
N ARG A 6 -13.15 -2.68 -1.22
CA ARG A 6 -12.55 -1.56 -0.49
C ARG A 6 -13.31 -0.26 -0.75
N LYS A 7 -13.58 0.51 0.30
CA LYS A 7 -14.17 1.84 0.18
C LYS A 7 -13.22 2.77 -0.60
N PRO A 8 -13.59 3.24 -1.80
CA PRO A 8 -12.77 4.19 -2.53
C PRO A 8 -12.78 5.54 -1.81
N SER A 9 -11.71 6.32 -1.97
CA SER A 9 -11.65 7.69 -1.44
C SER A 9 -10.85 8.57 -2.39
N LEU A 10 -11.52 9.54 -3.04
CA LEU A 10 -10.94 10.40 -4.06
C LEU A 10 -9.81 11.27 -3.51
N LYS A 11 -10.02 11.92 -2.35
CA LYS A 11 -9.01 12.75 -1.67
C LYS A 11 -7.71 11.99 -1.38
N LYS A 12 -7.79 10.74 -0.90
CA LYS A 12 -6.58 9.93 -0.63
C LYS A 12 -5.92 9.46 -1.91
N SER A 13 -6.70 9.15 -2.95
CA SER A 13 -6.17 8.77 -4.27
C SER A 13 -5.34 9.90 -4.88
N LEU A 14 -5.87 11.13 -4.90
CA LEU A 14 -5.16 12.30 -5.41
C LEU A 14 -3.88 12.58 -4.61
N ARG A 15 -3.97 12.60 -3.26
CA ARG A 15 -2.80 12.81 -2.39
C ARG A 15 -1.72 11.73 -2.56
N ALA A 16 -2.10 10.48 -2.82
CA ALA A 16 -1.15 9.41 -3.07
C ALA A 16 -0.38 9.60 -4.39
N ARG A 17 -1.02 10.23 -5.40
CA ARG A 17 -0.43 10.52 -6.71
C ARG A 17 0.45 11.78 -6.72
N THR A 18 0.11 12.79 -5.91
CA THR A 18 0.84 14.08 -5.84
C THR A 18 1.89 14.09 -4.72
N THR A 19 1.56 14.65 -3.56
CA THR A 19 2.49 14.90 -2.45
C THR A 19 3.07 13.61 -1.86
N GLY A 20 2.26 12.55 -1.79
CA GLY A 20 2.70 11.24 -1.32
C GLY A 20 3.75 10.60 -2.24
N LYS A 21 3.66 10.81 -3.56
CA LYS A 21 4.63 10.32 -4.54
C LYS A 21 5.97 11.02 -4.37
N ALA A 22 5.97 12.35 -4.23
CA ALA A 22 7.17 13.14 -4.01
C ALA A 22 7.91 12.71 -2.74
N LYS A 23 7.21 12.63 -1.59
CA LYS A 23 7.80 12.19 -0.31
C LYS A 23 8.40 10.78 -0.39
N ARG A 24 7.78 9.85 -1.14
CA ARG A 24 8.33 8.50 -1.34
C ARG A 24 9.60 8.48 -2.18
N LYS A 25 9.72 9.35 -3.19
CA LYS A 25 10.94 9.46 -4.00
C LYS A 25 12.11 9.90 -3.13
N VAL A 26 11.93 10.95 -2.33
CA VAL A 26 12.95 11.45 -1.40
C VAL A 26 13.37 10.35 -0.41
N LYS A 27 12.42 9.65 0.21
CA LYS A 27 12.74 8.55 1.14
C LYS A 27 13.49 7.38 0.48
N LYS A 28 13.21 7.07 -0.79
CA LYS A 28 13.95 6.04 -1.52
C LYS A 28 15.40 6.45 -1.80
N ALA A 29 15.66 7.73 -2.01
CA ALA A 29 17.01 8.25 -2.25
C ALA A 29 17.85 8.27 -0.97
N ILE A 30 17.25 8.60 0.18
CA ILE A 30 17.99 8.80 1.43
C ILE A 30 18.11 7.51 2.25
N VAL A 31 17.08 6.66 2.29
CA VAL A 31 17.04 5.52 3.22
C VAL A 31 17.39 4.21 2.50
N PRO A 32 18.54 3.59 2.80
CA PRO A 32 18.89 2.30 2.23
C PRO A 32 17.85 1.25 2.64
N GLY A 33 17.35 0.51 1.65
CA GLY A 33 16.33 -0.51 1.85
C GLY A 33 14.88 -0.01 1.90
N TYR A 34 14.61 1.30 1.82
CA TYR A 34 13.22 1.78 1.81
C TYR A 34 12.47 1.34 0.52
N GLY A 35 11.36 0.63 0.70
CA GLY A 35 10.53 0.16 -0.41
C GLY A 35 11.08 -1.05 -1.18
N LYS A 36 12.16 -1.70 -0.70
CA LYS A 36 12.63 -2.98 -1.24
C LYS A 36 11.66 -4.12 -0.89
N LYS A 37 11.56 -5.12 -1.78
CA LYS A 37 10.76 -6.33 -1.55
C LYS A 37 11.29 -7.07 -0.31
N GLY A 38 10.40 -7.62 0.50
CA GLY A 38 10.79 -8.37 1.71
C GLY A 38 10.97 -7.54 2.98
N MET A 39 11.26 -6.23 2.89
CA MET A 39 11.53 -5.38 4.06
C MET A 39 10.39 -5.29 5.08
N GLY A 40 9.14 -5.52 4.66
CA GLY A 40 8.00 -5.59 5.56
C GLY A 40 8.04 -6.81 6.48
N TRP A 41 8.56 -7.95 6.01
CA TRP A 41 8.72 -9.16 6.80
C TRP A 41 9.86 -9.03 7.81
N LEU A 42 10.95 -8.39 7.40
CA LEU A 42 12.10 -8.14 8.27
C LEU A 42 11.75 -7.16 9.40
N LYS A 43 11.02 -6.07 9.10
CA LYS A 43 10.69 -5.04 10.10
C LYS A 43 9.48 -5.39 10.97
N ASN A 44 8.44 -6.01 10.40
CA ASN A 44 7.23 -6.35 11.15
C ASN A 44 6.45 -7.52 10.50
N PRO A 45 6.78 -8.77 10.85
CA PRO A 45 6.19 -9.94 10.22
C PRO A 45 4.68 -10.08 10.51
N LYS A 46 4.23 -9.75 11.73
CA LYS A 46 2.80 -9.80 12.10
C LYS A 46 1.95 -8.89 11.22
N ARG A 47 2.43 -7.66 10.95
CA ARG A 47 1.74 -6.71 10.07
C ARG A 47 1.82 -7.14 8.61
N ALA A 48 2.96 -7.70 8.18
CA ALA A 48 3.12 -8.21 6.82
C ALA A 48 2.12 -9.35 6.52
N ALA A 49 1.96 -10.31 7.44
CA ALA A 49 1.00 -11.39 7.32
C ALA A 49 -0.45 -10.87 7.22
N LYS A 50 -0.85 -9.98 8.14
CA LYS A 50 -2.19 -9.37 8.13
C LYS A 50 -2.48 -8.62 6.81
N ASN A 51 -1.52 -7.83 6.32
CA ASN A 51 -1.65 -7.11 5.05
C ASN A 51 -1.74 -8.05 3.85
N LYS A 52 -1.00 -9.18 3.86
CA LYS A 52 -1.05 -10.20 2.81
C LYS A 52 -2.45 -10.82 2.74
N ILE A 53 -3.02 -11.20 3.88
CA ILE A 53 -4.37 -11.76 3.93
C ILE A 53 -5.40 -10.71 3.49
N TYR A 54 -5.33 -9.48 4.04
CA TYR A 54 -6.22 -8.38 3.62
C TYR A 54 -6.19 -8.13 2.12
N LYS A 55 -5.01 -8.16 1.49
CA LYS A 55 -4.87 -7.95 0.04
C LYS A 55 -5.52 -9.08 -0.77
N LYS A 56 -5.49 -10.32 -0.28
CA LYS A 56 -6.14 -11.49 -0.91
C LYS A 56 -7.66 -11.47 -0.74
N THR A 57 -8.15 -11.06 0.42
CA THR A 57 -9.59 -11.12 0.76
C THR A 57 -10.39 -9.88 0.33
N THR A 58 -9.73 -8.84 -0.19
CA THR A 58 -10.39 -7.60 -0.61
C THR A 58 -10.00 -7.17 -2.02
N PHE A 59 -10.97 -6.69 -2.79
CA PHE A 59 -10.77 -6.15 -4.14
C PHE A 59 -11.00 -4.64 -4.19
N SER A 60 -10.48 -3.97 -5.23
CA SER A 60 -10.67 -2.54 -5.41
C SER A 60 -11.92 -2.27 -6.24
N PHE A 61 -12.65 -1.18 -5.97
CA PHE A 61 -13.68 -0.73 -6.89
C PHE A 61 -13.14 -0.48 -8.30
N TRP A 62 -11.91 0.05 -8.42
CA TRP A 62 -11.27 0.31 -9.71
C TRP A 62 -10.85 -0.96 -10.47
N SER A 63 -10.82 -2.14 -9.84
CA SER A 63 -10.57 -3.38 -10.58
C SER A 63 -11.80 -3.93 -11.28
N LEU A 64 -12.99 -3.32 -11.08
CA LEU A 64 -14.21 -3.65 -11.81
C LEU A 64 -14.32 -2.93 -13.16
N PHE A 65 -13.60 -1.82 -13.33
CA PHE A 65 -13.60 -1.00 -14.54
C PHE A 65 -12.28 -1.11 -15.32
N LYS A 66 -11.52 -2.18 -15.08
CA LYS A 66 -10.30 -2.51 -15.81
C LYS A 66 -10.63 -3.55 -16.85
#